data_AF-A0A1Q9F5J4-F1
#
_entry.id   AF-A0A1Q9F5J4-F1
#
_cell.length_a   1.000
_cell.length_b   1.000
_cell.length_c   1.000
_cell.angle_alpha   90.00
_cell.angle_beta   90.00
_cell.angle_gamma   90.00
#
_symmetry.space_group_name_H-M   'P 1'
#
loop_
_entity.id
_entity.type
_entity.pdbx_description
1 polymer ?
#
loop_
_entity_poly.entity_id
_entity_poly.type
_entity_poly.pdbx_seq_one_letter_code
_entity_poly.pdbx_strand_id
1 'polypeptide(L)'
;MRLRPGGVLVLVEPGTPTGFRFMHHTREMLINRVGPDNFHFVAPCPHEGMCPLALTGRDWCHFAQRVRRTPHRVYCKGSTRRFMEEEKFSFLCIRRAPGPRSKYRCEEHAPTPHEKTYFWPRIMFPVIKAGGHTLIDVCTAPQNFERISTSKSKAHSFGFRHSRQAMWGDLWRFPKRVARPEARAYIPEKTREHLDRLAKRAWKALKWETAEPGFNAEKERDQQFYGS
;
A
#
# COMPACT_ATOMS: atom_id res chain seq x y z
N MET A 1 12.09 8.00 23.75
CA MET A 1 10.63 7.83 23.90
C MET A 1 10.35 6.75 24.93
N ARG A 2 9.68 7.05 26.05
CA ARG A 2 9.51 6.10 27.17
C ARG A 2 8.06 5.59 27.24
N LEU A 3 7.74 4.55 26.46
CA LEU A 3 6.42 3.90 26.48
C LEU A 3 6.35 2.93 27.67
N ARG A 4 5.22 2.80 28.37
CA ARG A 4 5.06 1.80 29.46
C ARG A 4 5.05 0.36 28.91
N PRO A 5 5.42 -0.68 29.68
CA PRO A 5 5.21 -2.07 29.26
C PRO A 5 3.74 -2.30 28.88
N GLY A 6 3.49 -2.96 27.75
CA GLY A 6 2.15 -3.19 27.21
C GLY A 6 1.48 -1.96 26.59
N GLY A 7 2.10 -0.78 26.67
CA GLY A 7 1.60 0.45 26.05
C GLY A 7 1.61 0.40 24.53
N VAL A 8 0.78 1.25 23.91
CA VAL A 8 0.62 1.34 22.46
C VAL A 8 1.09 2.70 21.97
N LEU A 9 1.88 2.68 20.90
CA LEU A 9 2.30 3.85 20.13
C LEU A 9 1.58 3.82 18.79
N VAL A 10 0.88 4.89 18.46
CA VAL A 10 0.25 5.10 17.15
C VAL A 10 0.95 6.25 16.45
N LEU A 11 1.49 5.97 15.27
CA LEU A 11 2.08 6.95 14.37
C LEU A 11 1.11 7.14 13.20
N VAL A 12 0.88 8.39 12.80
CA VAL A 12 -0.03 8.75 11.70
C VAL A 12 0.64 9.83 10.87
N GLU A 13 0.70 9.59 9.56
CA GLU A 13 1.25 10.50 8.56
C GLU A 13 0.23 10.70 7.42
N PRO A 14 0.30 11.80 6.67
CA PRO A 14 -0.46 11.94 5.43
C PRO A 14 -0.15 10.79 4.47
N GLY A 15 -1.16 10.28 3.76
CA GLY A 15 -1.10 9.11 2.90
C GLY A 15 -0.42 9.39 1.57
N THR A 16 0.78 9.95 1.63
CA THR A 16 1.64 10.33 0.51
C THR A 16 2.83 9.36 0.42
N PRO A 17 3.50 9.26 -0.74
CA PRO A 17 4.73 8.46 -0.87
C PRO A 17 5.79 8.86 0.16
N THR A 18 5.95 10.16 0.44
CA THR A 18 6.89 10.67 1.45
C THR A 18 6.50 10.22 2.86
N GLY A 19 5.23 10.37 3.24
CA GLY A 19 4.72 9.90 4.53
C GLY A 19 4.94 8.39 4.69
N PHE A 20 4.67 7.60 3.65
CA PHE A 20 4.96 6.16 3.67
C PHE A 20 6.44 5.84 3.87
N ARG A 21 7.37 6.57 3.22
CA ARG A 21 8.81 6.37 3.42
C ARG A 21 9.22 6.63 4.87
N PHE A 22 8.64 7.63 5.52
CA PHE A 22 8.84 7.89 6.95
C PHE A 22 8.32 6.74 7.83
N MET A 23 7.11 6.27 7.56
CA MET A 23 6.52 5.12 8.27
C MET A 23 7.33 3.84 8.08
N HIS A 24 7.82 3.61 6.86
CA HIS A 24 8.66 2.48 6.53
C HIS A 24 10.02 2.55 7.25
N HIS A 25 10.67 3.71 7.25
CA HIS A 25 11.93 3.91 7.98
C HIS A 25 11.75 3.66 9.48
N THR A 26 10.66 4.17 10.07
CA THR A 26 10.36 3.93 11.48
C THR A 26 10.15 2.44 11.77
N ARG A 27 9.47 1.72 10.87
CA ARG A 27 9.28 0.28 10.96
C ARG A 27 10.62 -0.46 10.96
N GLU A 28 11.52 -0.13 10.03
CA GLU A 28 12.86 -0.73 9.95
C GLU A 28 13.69 -0.44 11.19
N MET A 29 13.64 0.80 11.69
CA MET A 29 14.33 1.18 12.92
C MET A 29 13.86 0.33 14.10
N LEU A 30 12.55 0.06 14.24
CA LEU A 30 12.01 -0.77 15.31
C LEU A 30 12.50 -2.22 15.19
N ILE A 31 12.40 -2.80 14.00
CA ILE A 31 12.87 -4.17 13.72
C ILE A 31 14.36 -4.32 14.05
N ASN A 32 15.18 -3.39 13.60
CA ASN A 32 16.64 -3.50 13.73
C ASN A 32 17.16 -3.14 15.12
N ARG A 33 16.52 -2.20 15.84
CA ARG A 33 17.05 -1.68 17.12
C ARG A 33 16.40 -2.26 18.37
N VAL A 34 15.13 -2.66 18.31
CA VAL A 34 14.36 -3.03 19.53
C VAL A 34 14.20 -4.55 19.67
N GLY A 35 14.19 -5.27 18.54
CA GLY A 35 14.06 -6.74 18.49
C GLY A 35 12.63 -7.26 18.76
N PRO A 36 12.32 -8.50 18.33
CA PRO A 36 10.95 -9.04 18.28
C PRO A 36 10.34 -9.36 19.66
N ASP A 37 11.15 -9.42 20.73
CA ASP A 37 10.66 -9.75 22.07
C ASP A 37 10.05 -8.56 22.80
N ASN A 38 10.43 -7.34 22.39
CA ASN A 38 10.08 -6.11 23.10
C ASN A 38 8.95 -5.33 22.44
N PHE A 39 8.64 -5.63 21.17
CA PHE A 39 7.56 -4.99 20.45
C PHE A 39 6.90 -5.93 19.43
N HIS A 40 5.68 -5.59 19.05
CA HIS A 40 5.05 -6.15 17.87
C HIS A 40 4.17 -5.12 17.18
N PHE A 41 3.94 -5.31 15.88
CA PHE A 41 3.01 -4.47 15.12
C PHE A 41 1.57 -4.96 15.32
N VAL A 42 0.70 -4.07 15.77
CA VAL A 42 -0.74 -4.35 15.92
C VAL A 42 -1.46 -4.11 14.59
N ALA A 43 -1.12 -3.03 13.90
CA ALA A 43 -1.68 -2.65 12.62
C ALA A 43 -0.72 -1.67 11.91
N PRO A 44 -0.82 -1.46 10.59
CA PRO A 44 -1.59 -2.23 9.63
C PRO A 44 -0.89 -3.55 9.23
N CYS A 45 0.42 -3.64 9.42
CA CYS A 45 1.23 -4.75 8.90
C CYS A 45 0.93 -6.09 9.59
N PRO A 46 0.64 -7.16 8.83
CA PRO A 46 0.40 -8.50 9.36
C PRO A 46 1.68 -9.30 9.59
N HIS A 47 2.86 -8.71 9.40
CA HIS A 47 4.15 -9.33 9.60
C HIS A 47 5.17 -8.38 10.25
N GLU A 48 6.30 -8.93 10.68
CA GLU A 48 7.41 -8.21 11.34
C GLU A 48 8.71 -8.18 10.50
N GLY A 49 8.67 -8.65 9.24
CA GLY A 49 9.79 -8.56 8.28
C GLY A 49 9.79 -7.32 7.39
N MET A 50 10.59 -7.35 6.31
CA MET A 50 10.63 -6.27 5.30
C MET A 50 9.27 -6.04 4.66
N CYS A 51 8.95 -4.79 4.31
CA CYS A 51 7.67 -4.43 3.70
C CYS A 51 7.68 -4.73 2.19
N PRO A 52 6.82 -5.63 1.68
CA PRO A 52 6.83 -6.00 0.25
C PRO A 52 6.48 -4.83 -0.68
N LEU A 53 5.61 -3.93 -0.22
CA LEU A 53 5.25 -2.71 -0.96
C LEU A 53 6.44 -1.75 -1.10
N ALA A 54 7.25 -1.60 -0.05
CA ALA A 54 8.43 -0.73 -0.07
C ALA A 54 9.49 -1.24 -1.06
N LEU A 55 9.67 -2.57 -1.13
CA LEU A 55 10.62 -3.21 -2.06
C LEU A 55 10.27 -2.96 -3.52
N THR A 56 8.97 -2.87 -3.84
CA THR A 56 8.52 -2.64 -5.22
C THR A 56 8.71 -1.18 -5.66
N GLY A 57 8.63 -0.23 -4.73
CA GLY A 57 8.85 1.21 -4.98
C GLY A 57 7.80 1.91 -5.87
N ARG A 58 6.81 1.19 -6.40
CA ARG A 58 5.77 1.73 -7.29
C ARG A 58 4.50 2.20 -6.58
N ASP A 59 4.27 1.66 -5.38
CA ASP A 59 3.08 1.91 -4.57
C ASP A 59 3.49 2.23 -3.13
N TRP A 60 2.55 2.77 -2.36
CA TRP A 60 2.74 3.02 -0.94
C TRP A 60 1.59 2.50 -0.09
N CYS A 61 1.90 2.03 1.11
CA CYS A 61 0.91 1.65 2.12
C CYS A 61 0.23 2.91 2.66
N HIS A 62 -1.04 3.10 2.32
CA HIS A 62 -1.90 4.14 2.85
C HIS A 62 -3.30 3.57 3.07
N PHE A 63 -4.17 4.37 3.66
CA PHE A 63 -5.59 4.15 3.92
C PHE A 63 -6.34 5.44 3.61
N ALA A 64 -7.66 5.34 3.50
CA ALA A 64 -8.51 6.50 3.29
C ALA A 64 -9.65 6.54 4.29
N GLN A 65 -9.89 7.73 4.84
CA GLN A 65 -11.03 8.00 5.69
C GLN A 65 -11.88 9.09 5.05
N ARG A 66 -13.20 8.88 5.03
CA ARG A 66 -14.14 9.93 4.63
C ARG A 66 -14.27 10.94 5.76
N VAL A 67 -13.90 12.17 5.47
CA VAL A 67 -13.94 13.31 6.40
C VAL A 67 -14.92 14.36 5.90
N ARG A 68 -15.49 15.08 6.85
CA ARG A 68 -16.42 16.19 6.63
C ARG A 68 -15.59 17.49 6.66
N ARG A 69 -15.37 18.13 5.51
CA ARG A 69 -14.59 19.38 5.40
C ARG A 69 -15.50 20.56 5.22
N THR A 70 -15.27 21.65 5.97
CA THR A 70 -16.03 22.91 5.90
C THR A 70 -16.48 23.22 4.47
N PRO A 71 -17.77 23.55 4.23
CA PRO A 71 -18.31 23.61 2.88
C PRO A 71 -17.45 24.52 2.01
N HIS A 72 -17.04 24.01 0.85
CA HIS A 72 -16.17 24.74 -0.06
C HIS A 72 -16.80 26.06 -0.51
N ARG A 73 -18.13 26.22 -0.40
CA ARG A 73 -18.85 27.49 -0.62
C ARG A 73 -18.39 28.62 0.30
N VAL A 74 -17.88 28.32 1.50
CA VAL A 74 -17.34 29.31 2.45
C VAL A 74 -16.03 29.92 1.91
N TYR A 75 -15.18 29.13 1.27
CA TYR A 75 -13.86 29.56 0.78
C TYR A 75 -13.83 29.87 -0.72
N CYS A 76 -14.66 29.21 -1.53
CA CYS A 76 -14.83 29.50 -2.95
C CYS A 76 -16.32 29.53 -3.30
N LYS A 77 -16.86 30.76 -3.42
CA LYS A 77 -18.22 31.01 -3.87
C LYS A 77 -18.48 30.28 -5.20
N GLY A 78 -19.57 29.51 -5.27
CA GLY A 78 -19.99 28.78 -6.47
C GLY A 78 -19.60 27.30 -6.52
N SER A 79 -18.78 26.80 -5.58
CA SER A 79 -18.47 25.36 -5.52
C SER A 79 -19.67 24.52 -5.10
N THR A 80 -20.06 23.55 -5.94
CA THR A 80 -21.09 22.54 -5.69
C THR A 80 -20.51 21.24 -5.12
N ARG A 81 -19.19 21.20 -4.84
CA ARG A 81 -18.51 20.00 -4.37
C ARG A 81 -19.09 19.58 -3.02
N ARG A 82 -19.41 18.28 -2.89
CA ARG A 82 -19.94 17.72 -1.65
C ARG A 82 -18.96 18.00 -0.51
N PHE A 83 -19.50 18.34 0.66
CA PHE A 83 -18.81 18.58 1.93
C PHE A 83 -18.01 17.36 2.47
N MET A 84 -17.92 16.27 1.70
CA MET A 84 -17.29 15.04 2.10
C MET A 84 -16.10 14.76 1.18
N GLU A 85 -14.93 14.68 1.78
CA GLU A 85 -13.68 14.39 1.10
C GLU A 85 -13.08 13.09 1.65
N GLU A 86 -12.21 12.49 0.86
CA GLU A 86 -11.50 11.27 1.24
C GLU A 86 -10.05 11.65 1.56
N GLU A 87 -9.73 11.72 2.85
CA GLU A 87 -8.40 12.04 3.33
C GLU A 87 -7.57 10.76 3.38
N LYS A 88 -6.43 10.75 2.69
CA LYS A 88 -5.50 9.63 2.71
C LYS A 88 -4.51 9.78 3.85
N PHE A 89 -4.27 8.69 4.58
CA PHE A 89 -3.32 8.64 5.68
C PHE A 89 -2.58 7.31 5.71
N SER A 90 -1.35 7.31 6.22
CA SER A 90 -0.57 6.12 6.52
C SER A 90 -0.42 6.06 8.03
N PHE A 91 -0.58 4.88 8.63
CA PHE A 91 -0.46 4.74 10.08
C PHE A 91 0.32 3.48 10.45
N LEU A 92 0.83 3.45 11.67
CA LEU A 92 1.52 2.30 12.26
C LEU A 92 1.22 2.26 13.75
N CYS A 93 0.63 1.16 14.19
CA CYS A 93 0.32 0.88 15.58
C CYS A 93 1.30 -0.17 16.10
N ILE A 94 2.05 0.19 17.14
CA ILE A 94 3.07 -0.65 17.77
C ILE A 94 2.71 -0.84 19.22
N ARG A 95 2.88 -2.06 19.74
CA ARG A 95 2.72 -2.33 21.17
C ARG A 95 4.03 -2.81 21.77
N ARG A 96 4.40 -2.28 22.94
CA ARG A 96 5.61 -2.67 23.67
C ARG A 96 5.36 -3.93 24.51
N ALA A 97 5.26 -5.06 23.83
CA ALA A 97 5.14 -6.39 24.42
C ALA A 97 5.51 -7.43 23.35
N PRO A 98 5.90 -8.65 23.73
CA PRO A 98 6.06 -9.75 22.77
C PRO A 98 4.72 -10.04 22.07
N GLY A 99 4.75 -10.14 20.74
CA GLY A 99 3.56 -10.33 19.91
C GLY A 99 3.08 -11.77 19.84
N PRO A 100 1.82 -12.00 19.41
CA PRO A 100 1.32 -13.35 19.14
C PRO A 100 2.11 -14.09 18.05
N ARG A 101 2.70 -13.37 17.09
CA ARG A 101 3.51 -13.93 16.00
C ARG A 101 4.87 -14.48 16.46
N SER A 102 5.41 -13.96 17.56
CA SER A 102 6.63 -14.52 18.18
C SER A 102 6.30 -15.78 19.00
N LYS A 103 5.07 -15.87 19.53
CA LYS A 103 4.62 -16.98 20.38
C LYS A 103 4.09 -18.18 19.59
N TYR A 104 3.34 -17.93 18.52
CA TYR A 104 2.68 -18.97 17.74
C TYR A 104 3.18 -18.97 16.29
N ARG A 105 3.50 -20.16 15.77
CA ARG A 105 4.01 -20.33 14.41
C ARG A 105 2.93 -20.12 13.34
N CYS A 106 1.68 -20.45 13.64
CA CYS A 106 0.55 -20.34 12.70
C CYS A 106 -0.77 -20.10 13.43
N GLU A 107 -1.79 -19.72 12.66
CA GLU A 107 -3.12 -19.33 13.16
C GLU A 107 -3.78 -20.43 14.00
N GLU A 108 -3.57 -21.71 13.64
CA GLU A 108 -4.19 -22.85 14.29
C GLU A 108 -3.76 -23.00 15.76
N HIS A 109 -2.53 -22.58 16.09
CA HIS A 109 -1.98 -22.65 17.45
C HIS A 109 -2.39 -21.47 18.33
N ALA A 110 -2.95 -20.41 17.76
CA ALA A 110 -3.41 -19.27 18.53
C ALA A 110 -4.75 -19.62 19.22
N PRO A 111 -4.84 -19.57 20.56
CA PRO A 111 -6.01 -20.05 21.29
C PRO A 111 -7.20 -19.11 21.14
N THR A 112 -6.96 -17.79 21.17
CA THR A 112 -8.05 -16.80 21.14
C THR A 112 -8.32 -16.29 19.72
N PRO A 113 -9.59 -15.94 19.38
CA PRO A 113 -9.91 -15.30 18.11
C PRO A 113 -9.12 -14.01 17.87
N HIS A 114 -8.85 -13.25 18.94
CA HIS A 114 -8.05 -12.04 18.88
C HIS A 114 -6.61 -12.32 18.42
N GLU A 115 -5.95 -13.36 18.95
CA GLU A 115 -4.59 -13.71 18.54
C GLU A 115 -4.54 -14.27 17.11
N LYS A 116 -5.58 -14.99 16.66
CA LYS A 116 -5.71 -15.44 15.27
C LYS A 116 -5.69 -14.27 14.28
N THR A 117 -6.26 -13.13 14.65
CA THR A 117 -6.31 -11.95 13.78
C THR A 117 -4.93 -11.43 13.33
N TYR A 118 -3.87 -11.71 14.10
CA TYR A 118 -2.51 -11.27 13.78
C TYR A 118 -1.87 -12.02 12.61
N PHE A 119 -2.43 -13.18 12.25
CA PHE A 119 -2.01 -14.01 11.12
C PHE A 119 -2.78 -13.69 9.84
N TRP A 120 -3.89 -12.94 9.95
CA TRP A 120 -4.74 -12.65 8.81
C TRP A 120 -4.12 -11.57 7.90
N PRO A 121 -4.21 -11.75 6.57
CA PRO A 121 -3.89 -10.72 5.60
C PRO A 121 -4.59 -9.38 5.88
N ARG A 122 -3.91 -8.28 5.58
CA ARG A 122 -4.48 -6.92 5.61
C ARG A 122 -4.84 -6.49 4.20
N ILE A 123 -6.06 -6.00 3.98
CA ILE A 123 -6.48 -5.41 2.70
C ILE A 123 -5.84 -4.04 2.55
N MET A 124 -5.01 -3.90 1.52
CA MET A 124 -4.16 -2.72 1.31
C MET A 124 -4.73 -1.69 0.37
N PHE A 125 -5.80 -2.03 -0.36
CA PHE A 125 -6.40 -1.15 -1.36
C PHE A 125 -7.89 -1.42 -1.51
N PRO A 126 -8.64 -0.46 -2.08
CA PRO A 126 -10.06 -0.65 -2.38
C PRO A 126 -10.29 -1.92 -3.21
N VAL A 127 -11.30 -2.67 -2.80
CA VAL A 127 -11.65 -3.94 -3.41
C VAL A 127 -12.23 -3.73 -4.81
N ILE A 128 -11.70 -4.44 -5.81
CA ILE A 128 -12.16 -4.33 -7.20
C ILE A 128 -13.31 -5.31 -7.44
N LYS A 129 -14.48 -4.77 -7.78
CA LYS A 129 -15.70 -5.53 -8.08
C LYS A 129 -15.79 -5.82 -9.59
N ALA A 130 -15.41 -7.03 -10.00
CA ALA A 130 -15.40 -7.47 -11.40
C ALA A 130 -16.56 -8.45 -11.69
N GLY A 131 -17.80 -7.94 -11.60
CA GLY A 131 -19.01 -8.75 -11.83
C GLY A 131 -19.13 -9.93 -10.85
N GLY A 132 -19.04 -11.16 -11.37
CA GLY A 132 -19.09 -12.41 -10.59
C GLY A 132 -17.84 -12.70 -9.76
N HIS A 133 -16.82 -11.85 -9.87
CA HIS A 133 -15.56 -11.95 -9.14
C HIS A 133 -15.25 -10.66 -8.38
N THR A 134 -14.45 -10.80 -7.33
CA THR A 134 -13.92 -9.68 -6.56
C THR A 134 -12.44 -9.90 -6.36
N LEU A 135 -11.61 -8.89 -6.69
CA LEU A 135 -10.17 -8.92 -6.54
C LEU A 135 -9.75 -8.06 -5.35
N ILE A 136 -8.92 -8.63 -4.47
CA ILE A 136 -8.50 -8.01 -3.23
C ILE A 136 -6.97 -8.02 -3.19
N ASP A 137 -6.37 -6.83 -3.08
CA ASP A 137 -4.93 -6.69 -2.87
C ASP A 137 -4.64 -6.75 -1.37
N VAL A 138 -3.85 -7.74 -0.95
CA VAL A 138 -3.54 -7.96 0.46
C VAL A 138 -2.06 -8.00 0.74
N CYS A 139 -1.67 -7.40 1.86
CA CYS A 139 -0.38 -7.65 2.48
C CYS A 139 -0.51 -8.89 3.37
N THR A 140 0.45 -9.81 3.29
CA THR A 140 0.40 -11.10 3.95
C THR A 140 1.72 -11.45 4.60
N ALA A 141 1.65 -12.16 5.73
CA ALA A 141 2.81 -12.80 6.30
C ALA A 141 3.31 -13.94 5.39
N PRO A 142 4.63 -14.22 5.35
CA PRO A 142 5.68 -13.53 6.08
C PRO A 142 6.07 -12.16 5.49
N GLN A 143 6.13 -11.99 4.17
CA GLN A 143 6.55 -10.73 3.50
C GLN A 143 5.99 -10.66 2.06
N ASN A 144 4.71 -10.96 1.87
CA ASN A 144 4.12 -11.08 0.52
C ASN A 144 3.02 -10.03 0.26
N PHE A 145 2.93 -9.58 -0.98
CA PHE A 145 1.89 -8.67 -1.46
C PHE A 145 1.18 -9.29 -2.66
N GLU A 146 0.02 -9.89 -2.41
CA GLU A 146 -0.66 -10.76 -3.37
C GLU A 146 -2.08 -10.26 -3.68
N ARG A 147 -2.59 -10.63 -4.86
CA ARG A 147 -3.97 -10.39 -5.24
C ARG A 147 -4.77 -11.67 -5.09
N ILE A 148 -5.75 -11.66 -4.20
CA ILE A 148 -6.70 -12.74 -3.98
C ILE A 148 -7.93 -12.53 -4.87
N SER A 149 -8.35 -13.57 -5.59
CA SER A 149 -9.61 -13.58 -6.33
C SER A 149 -10.67 -14.40 -5.60
N THR A 150 -11.82 -13.79 -5.33
CA THR A 150 -13.00 -14.47 -4.78
C THR A 150 -14.11 -14.50 -5.82
N SER A 151 -14.80 -15.63 -5.98
CA SER A 151 -15.86 -15.80 -7.00
C SER A 151 -17.17 -16.23 -6.38
N LYS A 152 -18.29 -15.81 -7.00
CA LYS A 152 -19.64 -16.20 -6.57
C LYS A 152 -19.90 -17.71 -6.71
N SER A 153 -19.29 -18.34 -7.71
CA SER A 153 -19.55 -19.73 -8.11
C SER A 153 -18.82 -20.81 -7.30
N LYS A 154 -17.85 -20.45 -6.44
CA LYS A 154 -17.04 -21.44 -5.70
C LYS A 154 -17.54 -21.59 -4.25
N ALA A 155 -17.31 -22.76 -3.66
CA ALA A 155 -17.85 -23.25 -2.38
C ALA A 155 -17.64 -22.37 -1.12
N HIS A 156 -16.93 -21.25 -1.18
CA HIS A 156 -16.86 -20.27 -0.09
C HIS A 156 -17.64 -19.00 -0.44
N SER A 157 -18.94 -19.14 -0.71
CA SER A 157 -19.86 -18.03 -1.00
C SER A 157 -19.80 -16.92 0.06
N PHE A 158 -19.57 -17.26 1.33
CA PHE A 158 -19.34 -16.30 2.41
C PHE A 158 -18.13 -15.39 2.14
N GLY A 159 -17.03 -15.92 1.63
CA GLY A 159 -15.87 -15.12 1.23
C GLY A 159 -16.22 -14.11 0.13
N PHE A 160 -16.98 -14.52 -0.89
CA PHE A 160 -17.40 -13.59 -1.96
C PHE A 160 -18.35 -12.49 -1.47
N ARG A 161 -19.31 -12.82 -0.60
CA ARG A 161 -20.21 -11.80 -0.03
C ARG A 161 -19.44 -10.79 0.82
N HIS A 162 -18.54 -11.29 1.68
CA HIS A 162 -17.70 -10.45 2.52
C HIS A 162 -16.72 -9.60 1.71
N SER A 163 -16.13 -10.13 0.62
CA SER A 163 -15.20 -9.34 -0.20
C SER A 163 -15.84 -8.09 -0.78
N ARG A 164 -17.12 -8.16 -1.19
CA ARG A 164 -17.83 -6.98 -1.74
C ARG A 164 -18.13 -5.90 -0.71
N GLN A 165 -18.14 -6.26 0.57
CA GLN A 165 -18.37 -5.37 1.70
C GLN A 165 -17.08 -4.95 2.40
N ALA A 166 -15.96 -5.62 2.08
CA ALA A 166 -14.68 -5.35 2.70
C ALA A 166 -14.16 -3.97 2.32
N MET A 167 -13.62 -3.30 3.32
CA MET A 167 -13.08 -1.97 3.27
C MET A 167 -11.56 -2.02 3.26
N TRP A 168 -10.98 -0.88 2.92
CA TRP A 168 -9.54 -0.68 3.00
C TRP A 168 -9.07 -0.74 4.46
N GLY A 169 -8.09 -1.61 4.77
CA GLY A 169 -7.60 -1.82 6.13
C GLY A 169 -8.27 -2.97 6.87
N ASP A 170 -9.29 -3.60 6.29
CA ASP A 170 -9.91 -4.78 6.88
C ASP A 170 -8.94 -5.98 6.88
N LEU A 171 -9.18 -6.90 7.81
CA LEU A 171 -8.52 -8.19 7.84
C LEU A 171 -9.28 -9.21 6.98
N TRP A 172 -8.52 -10.06 6.29
CA TRP A 172 -9.06 -11.07 5.41
C TRP A 172 -8.92 -12.47 6.01
N ARG A 173 -9.98 -12.98 6.66
CA ARG A 173 -9.97 -14.29 7.36
C ARG A 173 -10.20 -15.52 6.47
N PHE A 174 -10.58 -15.34 5.20
CA PHE A 174 -11.01 -16.45 4.36
C PHE A 174 -9.83 -17.08 3.61
N PRO A 175 -9.86 -18.42 3.39
CA PRO A 175 -8.75 -19.13 2.78
C PRO A 175 -8.44 -18.64 1.36
N LYS A 176 -7.15 -18.60 1.03
CA LYS A 176 -6.59 -18.18 -0.26
C LYS A 176 -6.76 -19.31 -1.27
N ARG A 177 -7.69 -19.22 -2.23
CA ARG A 177 -7.82 -20.25 -3.29
C ARG A 177 -7.15 -19.90 -4.61
N VAL A 178 -7.12 -18.62 -4.97
CA VAL A 178 -6.41 -18.12 -6.15
C VAL A 178 -5.66 -16.87 -5.72
N ALA A 179 -4.40 -17.06 -5.34
CA ALA A 179 -3.45 -15.98 -5.11
C ALA A 179 -2.66 -15.79 -6.40
N ARG A 180 -2.72 -14.60 -7.00
CA ARG A 180 -1.68 -14.16 -7.93
C ARG A 180 -0.64 -13.44 -7.08
N PRO A 181 0.59 -13.97 -6.97
CA PRO A 181 1.62 -13.40 -6.09
C PRO A 181 2.01 -11.98 -6.51
N GLU A 182 1.72 -11.58 -7.75
CA GLU A 182 1.90 -10.22 -8.23
C GLU A 182 0.56 -9.47 -8.26
N ALA A 183 0.20 -8.83 -7.15
CA ALA A 183 -0.86 -7.83 -7.21
C ALA A 183 -0.44 -6.68 -8.14
N ARG A 184 -1.36 -6.25 -9.00
CA ARG A 184 -1.21 -5.11 -9.95
C ARG A 184 -0.25 -5.29 -11.12
N ALA A 185 0.35 -6.48 -11.31
CA ALA A 185 1.08 -6.90 -12.52
C ALA A 185 1.73 -5.73 -13.27
N TYR A 186 2.76 -5.17 -12.65
CA TYR A 186 3.32 -3.88 -13.02
C TYR A 186 4.05 -3.85 -14.38
N ILE A 187 4.08 -4.97 -15.11
CA ILE A 187 3.87 -5.16 -16.56
C ILE A 187 4.19 -6.65 -16.83
N PRO A 188 3.33 -7.44 -17.50
CA PRO A 188 3.67 -8.80 -17.92
C PRO A 188 4.92 -8.82 -18.81
N GLU A 189 5.82 -9.81 -18.66
CA GLU A 189 7.10 -9.93 -19.37
C GLU A 189 6.98 -9.62 -20.88
N LYS A 190 6.03 -10.26 -21.56
CA LYS A 190 5.74 -10.06 -23.00
C LYS A 190 5.38 -8.62 -23.36
N THR A 191 4.66 -7.94 -22.48
CA THR A 191 4.24 -6.55 -22.67
C THR A 191 5.41 -5.60 -22.44
N ARG A 192 6.31 -5.91 -21.50
CA ARG A 192 7.56 -5.17 -21.26
C ARG A 192 8.45 -5.23 -22.51
N GLU A 193 8.64 -6.42 -23.05
CA GLU A 193 9.43 -6.67 -24.26
C GLU A 193 8.85 -5.95 -25.49
N HIS A 194 7.52 -5.92 -25.63
CA HIS A 194 6.86 -5.22 -26.74
C HIS A 194 7.06 -3.69 -26.66
N LEU A 195 6.89 -3.11 -25.48
CA LEU A 195 7.09 -1.68 -25.25
C LEU A 195 8.56 -1.27 -25.46
N ASP A 196 9.52 -2.08 -24.99
CA ASP A 196 10.95 -1.88 -25.23
C ASP A 196 11.30 -1.87 -26.73
N ARG A 197 10.68 -2.77 -27.50
CA ARG A 197 10.87 -2.83 -28.95
C ARG A 197 10.34 -1.57 -29.66
N LEU A 198 9.19 -1.04 -29.24
CA LEU A 198 8.64 0.20 -29.78
C LEU A 198 9.51 1.41 -29.42
N ALA A 199 9.97 1.50 -28.17
CA ALA A 199 10.86 2.57 -27.70
C ALA A 199 12.19 2.58 -28.48
N LYS A 200 12.79 1.40 -28.72
CA LYS A 200 14.01 1.27 -29.54
C LYS A 200 13.78 1.70 -30.99
N ARG A 201 12.62 1.40 -31.58
CA ARG A 201 12.25 1.85 -32.93
C ARG A 201 12.07 3.36 -32.99
N ALA A 202 11.34 3.95 -32.04
CA ALA A 202 11.15 5.40 -31.94
C ALA A 202 12.48 6.13 -31.75
N TRP A 203 13.35 5.64 -30.86
CA TRP A 203 14.68 6.20 -30.64
C TRP A 203 15.59 6.10 -31.87
N LYS A 204 15.51 4.98 -32.60
CA LYS A 204 16.25 4.81 -33.86
C LYS A 204 15.73 5.73 -34.97
N ALA A 205 14.42 6.00 -35.02
CA ALA A 205 13.81 6.96 -35.93
C ALA A 205 14.24 8.41 -35.59
N LEU A 206 14.24 8.77 -34.31
CA LEU A 206 14.74 10.06 -33.81
C LEU A 206 16.24 10.26 -34.11
N LYS A 207 17.07 9.22 -33.94
CA LYS A 207 18.52 9.31 -34.19
C LYS A 207 18.92 9.47 -35.65
N TRP A 208 18.04 9.21 -36.61
CA TRP A 208 18.27 9.51 -38.02
C TRP A 208 18.01 11.00 -38.33
N GLU A 209 17.14 11.66 -37.56
CA GLU A 209 16.82 13.09 -37.77
C GLU A 209 17.80 14.04 -37.05
N THR A 210 18.53 13.58 -36.03
CA THR A 210 19.33 14.48 -35.17
C THR A 210 20.81 14.10 -35.03
N ALA A 211 21.43 13.53 -36.06
CA ALA A 211 22.89 13.39 -36.11
C ALA A 211 23.56 14.68 -36.67
N GLU A 212 23.33 15.81 -35.96
CA GLU A 212 24.11 17.08 -35.92
C GLU A 212 24.41 17.83 -37.27
N PRO A 213 24.66 19.17 -37.27
CA PRO A 213 25.36 19.85 -36.18
C PRO A 213 24.83 21.18 -35.68
N GLY A 214 24.97 21.42 -34.36
CA GLY A 214 24.94 22.78 -33.84
C GLY A 214 24.60 22.98 -32.37
N PHE A 215 25.55 22.70 -31.48
CA PHE A 215 26.20 23.71 -30.63
C PHE A 215 25.32 24.91 -30.17
N ASN A 216 24.86 24.93 -28.93
CA ASN A 216 25.03 26.06 -27.98
C ASN A 216 24.14 25.93 -26.72
N ALA A 217 24.67 26.50 -25.64
CA ALA A 217 23.92 27.08 -24.53
C ALA A 217 23.54 26.16 -23.34
N GLU A 218 24.58 25.63 -22.70
CA GLU A 218 24.77 25.65 -21.24
C GLU A 218 24.80 27.07 -20.62
N LYS A 219 24.42 28.11 -21.36
CA LYS A 219 24.40 29.49 -20.89
C LYS A 219 22.98 29.97 -20.99
N GLU A 220 22.59 30.81 -20.05
CA GLU A 220 21.32 31.54 -20.08
C GLU A 220 20.19 30.84 -19.32
N ARG A 221 20.35 30.78 -18.01
CA ARG A 221 19.84 31.82 -17.10
C ARG A 221 18.37 31.53 -16.82
N ASP A 222 18.02 31.06 -15.63
CA ASP A 222 18.12 31.82 -14.37
C ASP A 222 17.61 33.27 -14.45
N GLN A 223 16.98 33.69 -15.55
CA GLN A 223 16.39 35.03 -15.72
C GLN A 223 14.87 35.05 -15.82
N GLN A 224 14.17 33.91 -15.95
CA GLN A 224 12.74 33.94 -16.33
C GLN A 224 11.77 33.20 -15.40
N PHE A 225 12.10 33.05 -14.12
CA PHE A 225 11.11 32.60 -13.12
C PHE A 225 10.20 33.75 -12.58
N TYR A 226 10.44 35.02 -12.96
CA TYR A 226 9.60 36.20 -12.63
C TYR A 226 9.60 37.26 -13.76
N GLY A 227 8.43 37.65 -14.27
CA GLY A 227 8.16 39.00 -14.78
C GLY A 227 8.41 39.32 -16.27
N SER A 228 7.29 39.72 -16.92
CA SER A 228 7.12 40.59 -18.12
C SER A 228 7.79 40.22 -19.43
#